data_AF-A0A6N8ZRE0-F1
#
_entry.id   AF-A0A6N8ZRE0-F1
#
_cell.length_a   1.000
_cell.length_b   1.000
_cell.length_c   1.000
_cell.angle_alpha   90.00
_cell.angle_beta   90.00
_cell.angle_gamma   90.00
#
_symmetry.space_group_name_H-M   'P 1'
#
loop_
_entity.id
_entity.type
_entity.pdbx_description
1 polymer ?
#
loop_
_entity_poly.entity_id
_entity_poly.type
_entity_poly.pdbx_seq_one_letter_code
_entity_poly.pdbx_strand_id
1 'polypeptide(L)'
;MPQPALDTHAEVRKLKQAGCPEEQAAAMVDLVSRAPVNAQIANSLNRLEAKVDSIEANMARMATKADLELLRAETKVDRAEAKADIEALRASMTRMLWIQGLALATLIISLAGIMLGLGAMPA
;
A
#
# COMPACT_ATOMS: atom_id res chain seq x y z
N MET A 1 14.71 -23.53 25.96
CA MET A 1 15.38 -22.76 27.03
C MET A 1 15.47 -23.64 28.28
N PRO A 2 16.63 -23.76 28.93
CA PRO A 2 16.72 -24.49 30.19
C PRO A 2 15.88 -23.77 31.25
N GLN A 3 14.95 -24.48 31.89
CA GLN A 3 14.15 -23.91 32.98
C GLN A 3 15.09 -23.65 34.17
N PRO A 4 15.07 -22.46 34.80
CA PRO A 4 15.75 -22.27 36.06
C PRO A 4 15.07 -23.18 37.08
N ALA A 5 15.76 -24.25 37.48
CA ALA A 5 15.30 -25.09 38.59
C ALA A 5 15.21 -24.20 39.82
N LEU A 6 14.00 -24.06 40.36
CA LEU A 6 13.80 -23.29 41.59
C LEU A 6 14.59 -23.98 42.69
N ASP A 7 15.62 -23.32 43.23
CA ASP A 7 16.38 -23.85 44.36
C ASP A 7 15.52 -23.69 45.62
N THR A 8 14.65 -24.68 45.83
CA THR A 8 13.69 -24.76 46.92
C THR A 8 14.36 -24.51 48.28
N HIS A 9 15.60 -24.98 48.45
CA HIS A 9 16.32 -24.92 49.70
C HIS A 9 16.92 -23.52 49.95
N ALA A 10 17.35 -22.84 48.89
CA ALA A 10 17.79 -21.45 48.98
C ALA A 10 16.62 -20.49 49.27
N GLU A 11 15.45 -20.71 48.68
CA GLU A 11 14.26 -19.87 48.88
C GLU A 11 13.64 -20.05 50.27
N VAL A 12 13.57 -21.28 50.79
CA VAL A 12 13.12 -21.53 52.18
C VAL A 12 14.06 -20.85 53.19
N ARG A 13 15.38 -20.86 52.94
CA ARG A 13 16.36 -20.17 53.80
C ARG A 13 16.15 -18.65 53.81
N LYS A 14 15.86 -18.04 52.66
CA LYS A 14 15.56 -16.59 52.58
C LYS A 14 14.28 -16.24 53.34
N LEU A 15 13.23 -17.04 53.19
CA LEU A 15 11.98 -16.84 53.93
C LEU A 15 12.15 -16.98 55.44
N LYS A 16 12.99 -17.92 55.89
CA LYS A 16 13.37 -18.07 57.29
C LYS A 16 14.14 -16.86 57.82
N GLN A 17 15.07 -16.32 57.03
CA GLN A 17 15.79 -15.08 57.37
C GLN A 17 14.89 -13.85 57.44
N ALA A 18 13.77 -13.86 56.71
CA ALA A 18 12.73 -12.84 56.77
C ALA A 18 11.76 -13.01 57.96
N GLY A 19 11.99 -13.98 58.85
CA GLY A 19 11.17 -14.22 60.04
C GLY A 19 9.99 -15.17 59.83
N CYS A 20 9.91 -15.86 58.68
CA CYS A 20 8.89 -16.86 58.44
C CYS A 20 9.26 -18.19 59.15
N PRO A 21 8.33 -18.83 59.89
CA PRO A 21 8.53 -20.17 60.43
C PRO A 21 8.88 -21.16 59.31
N GLU A 22 9.79 -22.10 59.58
CA GLU A 22 10.35 -23.02 58.58
C GLU A 22 9.30 -23.88 57.88
N GLU A 23 8.28 -24.33 58.61
CA GLU A 23 7.15 -25.08 58.05
C GLU A 23 6.29 -24.23 57.10
N GLN A 24 6.07 -22.95 57.42
CA GLN A 24 5.35 -22.02 56.55
C GLN A 24 6.17 -21.65 55.31
N ALA A 25 7.48 -21.43 55.47
CA ALA A 25 8.39 -21.16 54.37
C ALA A 25 8.45 -22.34 53.38
N ALA A 26 8.57 -23.58 53.89
CA ALA A 26 8.55 -24.79 53.07
C ALA A 26 7.21 -24.97 52.33
N ALA A 27 6.09 -24.75 53.01
CA ALA A 27 4.75 -24.85 52.41
C ALA A 27 4.51 -23.80 51.32
N MET A 28 4.99 -22.56 51.51
CA MET A 28 4.89 -21.50 50.50
C MET A 28 5.72 -21.82 49.26
N VAL A 29 6.96 -22.28 49.43
CA VAL A 29 7.83 -22.61 48.29
C VAL A 29 7.32 -23.85 47.56
N ASP A 30 6.80 -24.86 48.27
CA ASP A 30 6.16 -26.03 47.66
C ASP A 30 4.90 -25.63 46.87
N LEU A 31 4.06 -24.74 47.39
CA LEU A 31 2.88 -24.21 46.69
C LEU A 31 3.28 -23.48 45.40
N VAL A 32 4.30 -22.61 45.45
CA VAL A 32 4.82 -21.87 44.29
C VAL A 32 5.47 -22.80 43.27
N SER A 33 6.19 -23.84 43.73
CA SER A 33 6.84 -24.83 42.86
C SER A 33 5.82 -25.71 42.12
N ARG A 34 4.65 -25.95 42.73
CA ARG A 34 3.54 -26.69 42.11
C ARG A 34 2.60 -25.80 41.30
N ALA A 35 2.67 -24.48 41.48
CA ALA A 35 1.79 -23.56 40.78
C ALA A 35 2.11 -23.57 39.28
N PRO A 36 1.14 -23.83 38.38
CA PRO A 36 1.37 -23.90 36.93
C PRO A 36 1.61 -22.51 36.30
N VAL A 37 1.92 -21.50 37.12
CA VAL A 37 2.01 -20.08 36.75
C VAL A 37 3.01 -19.89 35.61
N ASN A 38 4.16 -20.56 35.63
CA ASN A 38 5.16 -20.45 34.57
C ASN A 38 4.66 -21.00 33.22
N ALA A 39 3.99 -22.16 33.23
CA ALA A 39 3.47 -22.76 32.01
C ALA A 39 2.29 -21.96 31.44
N GLN A 40 1.42 -21.44 32.31
CA GLN A 40 0.27 -20.63 31.91
C GLN A 40 0.70 -19.25 31.37
N ILE A 41 1.70 -18.62 31.99
CA ILE A 41 2.31 -17.38 31.49
C ILE A 41 2.99 -17.63 30.16
N ALA A 42 3.79 -18.69 30.02
CA ALA A 42 4.44 -19.02 28.75
C ALA A 42 3.41 -19.24 27.61
N ASN A 43 2.34 -19.98 27.87
CA ASN A 43 1.29 -20.22 26.89
C ASN A 43 0.53 -18.93 26.50
N SER A 44 0.26 -18.06 27.47
CA SER A 44 -0.40 -16.78 27.19
C SER A 44 0.51 -15.81 26.42
N LEU A 45 1.81 -15.79 26.71
CA LEU A 45 2.81 -15.04 25.95
C LEU A 45 2.91 -15.53 24.51
N ASN A 46 3.06 -16.84 24.29
CA ASN A 46 3.11 -17.42 22.93
C ASN A 46 1.83 -17.11 22.14
N ARG A 47 0.67 -17.12 22.79
CA ARG A 47 -0.61 -16.76 22.16
C ARG A 47 -0.68 -15.27 21.82
N LEU A 48 -0.07 -14.42 22.64
CA LEU A 48 -0.02 -12.99 22.40
C LEU A 48 0.94 -12.67 21.24
N GLU A 49 2.11 -13.30 21.20
CA GLU A 49 3.08 -13.20 20.11
C GLU A 49 2.43 -13.58 18.76
N ALA A 50 1.77 -14.74 18.69
CA ALA A 50 1.06 -15.15 17.48
C ALA A 50 -0.06 -14.17 17.06
N LYS A 51 -0.73 -13.52 18.03
CA LYS A 51 -1.74 -12.49 17.73
C LYS A 51 -1.08 -11.23 17.19
N VAL A 52 0.03 -10.78 17.77
CA VAL A 52 0.79 -9.62 17.30
C VAL A 52 1.24 -9.87 15.85
N ASP A 53 1.86 -11.02 15.57
CA ASP A 53 2.28 -11.38 14.21
C ASP A 53 1.10 -11.35 13.22
N SER A 54 -0.06 -11.88 13.63
CA SER A 54 -1.25 -11.86 12.78
C SER A 54 -1.78 -10.45 12.51
N ILE A 55 -1.68 -9.55 13.50
CA ILE A 55 -2.10 -8.16 13.39
C ILE A 55 -1.14 -7.41 12.46
N GLU A 56 0.16 -7.57 12.64
CA GLU A 56 1.18 -6.99 11.76
C GLU A 56 1.00 -7.44 10.31
N ALA A 57 0.82 -8.74 10.07
CA ALA A 57 0.56 -9.27 8.74
C ALA A 57 -0.72 -8.72 8.12
N ASN A 58 -1.78 -8.53 8.91
CA ASN A 58 -3.04 -7.95 8.43
C ASN A 58 -2.89 -6.45 8.13
N MET A 59 -2.19 -5.69 8.98
CA MET A 59 -1.92 -4.27 8.73
C MET A 59 -1.09 -4.09 7.46
N ALA A 60 -0.04 -4.89 7.26
CA ALA A 60 0.76 -4.86 6.04
C ALA A 60 -0.10 -5.14 4.80
N ARG A 61 -0.97 -6.17 4.84
CA ARG A 61 -1.90 -6.48 3.75
C ARG A 61 -2.89 -5.35 3.47
N MET A 62 -3.40 -4.69 4.50
CA MET A 62 -4.32 -3.57 4.34
C MET A 62 -3.63 -2.36 3.71
N ALA A 63 -2.43 -2.01 4.17
CA ALA A 63 -1.62 -0.94 3.58
C ALA A 63 -1.36 -1.21 2.09
N THR A 64 -0.87 -2.40 1.74
CA THR A 64 -0.62 -2.76 0.33
C THR A 64 -1.87 -2.72 -0.53
N LYS A 65 -3.04 -3.12 0.01
CA LYS A 65 -4.31 -3.02 -0.73
C LYS A 65 -4.70 -1.56 -0.98
N ALA A 66 -4.55 -0.69 0.00
CA ALA A 66 -4.85 0.73 -0.14
C ALA A 66 -3.94 1.38 -1.20
N ASP A 67 -2.64 1.09 -1.16
CA ASP A 67 -1.68 1.59 -2.15
C ASP A 67 -2.02 1.12 -3.58
N LEU A 68 -2.41 -0.15 -3.73
CA LEU A 68 -2.86 -0.69 -5.01
C LEU A 68 -4.14 -0.04 -5.54
N GLU A 69 -5.08 0.29 -4.65
CA GLU A 69 -6.30 1.00 -5.02
C GLU A 69 -6.01 2.44 -5.45
N LEU A 70 -5.11 3.13 -4.75
CA LEU A 70 -4.66 4.47 -5.11
C LEU A 70 -3.98 4.47 -6.48
N LEU A 71 -3.00 3.58 -6.71
CA LEU A 71 -2.31 3.47 -8.00
C LEU A 71 -3.27 3.14 -9.15
N ARG A 72 -4.29 2.31 -8.90
CA ARG A 72 -5.34 2.02 -9.91
C ARG A 72 -6.20 3.24 -10.21
N ALA A 73 -6.49 4.07 -9.21
CA ALA A 73 -7.25 5.30 -9.42
C ALA A 73 -6.42 6.30 -10.23
N GLU A 74 -5.16 6.54 -9.85
CA GLU A 74 -4.22 7.40 -10.57
C GLU A 74 -4.05 6.95 -12.02
N THR A 75 -3.77 5.66 -12.25
CA THR A 75 -3.64 5.10 -13.61
C THR A 75 -4.90 5.31 -14.46
N LYS A 76 -6.10 5.27 -13.86
CA LYS A 76 -7.35 5.53 -14.59
C LYS A 76 -7.47 7.00 -14.97
N VAL A 77 -7.06 7.91 -14.09
CA VAL A 77 -7.04 9.35 -14.35
C VAL A 77 -6.06 9.66 -15.47
N ASP A 78 -4.80 9.20 -15.36
CA ASP A 78 -3.77 9.41 -16.38
C ASP A 78 -4.21 8.88 -17.75
N ARG A 79 -4.87 7.71 -17.76
CA ARG A 79 -5.41 7.13 -19.00
C ARG A 79 -6.55 7.97 -19.59
N ALA A 80 -7.38 8.58 -18.75
CA ALA A 80 -8.46 9.45 -19.20
C ALA A 80 -7.90 10.78 -19.76
N GLU A 81 -6.93 11.37 -19.09
CA GLU A 81 -6.23 12.57 -19.53
C GLU A 81 -5.51 12.34 -20.86
N ALA A 82 -4.74 11.25 -20.99
CA ALA A 82 -4.07 10.91 -22.23
C ALA A 82 -5.05 10.70 -23.41
N LYS A 83 -6.24 10.14 -23.15
CA LYS A 83 -7.28 10.01 -24.18
C LYS A 83 -7.83 11.38 -24.60
N ALA A 84 -8.09 12.25 -23.63
CA ALA A 84 -8.57 13.61 -23.91
C ALA A 84 -7.55 14.40 -24.72
N ASP A 85 -6.26 14.30 -24.40
CA ASP A 85 -5.17 14.93 -25.15
C ASP A 85 -5.08 14.40 -26.58
N ILE A 86 -5.21 13.08 -26.78
CA ILE A 86 -5.24 12.47 -28.12
C ILE A 86 -6.43 12.99 -28.93
N GLU A 87 -7.62 13.11 -28.32
CA GLU A 87 -8.81 13.63 -28.99
C GLU A 87 -8.65 15.12 -29.34
N ALA A 88 -8.10 15.92 -28.44
CA ALA A 88 -7.80 17.32 -28.67
C ALA A 88 -6.79 17.50 -29.82
N LEU A 89 -5.73 16.68 -29.84
CA LEU A 89 -4.72 16.69 -30.91
C LEU A 89 -5.33 16.30 -32.26
N ARG A 90 -6.17 15.25 -32.29
CA ARG A 90 -6.89 14.85 -33.50
C ARG A 90 -7.80 15.96 -34.01
N ALA A 91 -8.57 16.59 -33.14
CA ALA A 91 -9.45 17.70 -33.52
C ALA A 91 -8.65 18.89 -34.09
N SER A 92 -7.51 19.22 -33.47
CA SER A 92 -6.59 20.25 -33.97
C SER A 92 -6.05 19.92 -35.37
N MET A 93 -5.57 18.69 -35.58
CA MET A 93 -5.07 18.24 -36.89
C MET A 93 -6.17 18.28 -37.96
N THR A 94 -7.38 17.81 -37.64
CA THR A 94 -8.50 17.85 -38.58
C THR A 94 -8.84 19.29 -38.99
N ARG A 95 -8.89 20.24 -38.04
CA ARG A 95 -9.11 21.66 -38.36
C ARG A 95 -8.01 22.21 -39.27
N MET A 96 -6.75 21.91 -38.97
CA MET A 96 -5.63 22.36 -39.79
C MET A 96 -5.71 21.86 -41.22
N LEU A 97 -6.02 20.57 -41.42
CA LEU A 97 -6.20 19.98 -42.75
C LEU A 97 -7.37 20.61 -43.50
N TRP A 98 -8.48 20.91 -42.83
CA TRP A 98 -9.61 21.60 -43.45
C TRP A 98 -9.25 23.02 -43.91
N ILE A 99 -8.54 23.78 -43.07
CA ILE A 99 -8.09 25.14 -43.41
C ILE A 99 -7.12 25.09 -44.60
N GLN A 100 -6.16 24.17 -44.61
CA GLN A 100 -5.24 23.99 -45.72
C GLN A 100 -5.96 23.58 -47.00
N GLY A 101 -6.94 22.66 -46.91
CA GLY A 101 -7.76 22.24 -48.05
C GLY A 101 -8.56 23.39 -48.66
N LEU A 102 -9.17 24.23 -47.82
CA LEU A 102 -9.87 25.44 -48.28
C LEU A 102 -8.92 26.43 -48.94
N ALA A 103 -7.74 26.68 -48.34
CA ALA A 103 -6.74 27.57 -48.92
C ALA A 103 -6.28 27.08 -50.30
N LEU A 104 -6.01 25.78 -50.46
CA LEU A 104 -5.66 25.18 -51.75
C LEU A 104 -6.81 25.31 -52.77
N ALA A 105 -8.06 25.07 -52.37
CA ALA A 105 -9.21 25.24 -53.25
C ALA A 105 -9.33 26.70 -53.75
N THR A 106 -9.16 27.69 -52.86
CA THR A 106 -9.19 29.11 -53.27
C THR A 106 -8.05 29.46 -54.22
N LEU A 107 -6.85 28.90 -54.01
CA LEU A 107 -5.71 29.10 -54.89
C LEU A 107 -5.99 28.51 -56.29
N ILE A 108 -6.55 27.29 -56.36
CA ILE A 108 -6.90 26.63 -57.63
C ILE A 108 -7.94 27.46 -58.39
N ILE A 109 -9.01 27.92 -57.72
CA ILE A 109 -10.06 28.74 -58.35
C ILE A 109 -9.48 30.04 -58.90
N SER A 110 -8.62 30.70 -58.11
CA SER A 110 -7.98 31.96 -58.51
C SER A 110 -7.09 31.77 -59.75
N LEU A 111 -6.28 30.70 -59.78
CA LEU A 111 -5.44 30.37 -60.93
C LEU A 111 -6.27 30.04 -62.18
N ALA A 112 -7.36 29.28 -62.03
CA ALA A 112 -8.26 28.97 -63.14
C ALA A 112 -8.94 30.24 -63.71
N GLY A 113 -9.36 31.16 -62.85
CA GLY A 113 -9.94 32.44 -63.25
C GLY A 113 -8.94 33.31 -64.04
N ILE A 114 -7.69 33.37 -63.61
CA ILE A 114 -6.62 34.09 -64.32
C ILE A 114 -6.39 33.47 -65.71
N MET A 115 -6.31 32.15 -65.80
CA MET A 115 -6.10 31.44 -67.09
C MET A 115 -7.25 31.68 -68.08
N LEU A 116 -8.50 31.64 -67.61
CA LEU A 116 -9.66 31.93 -68.45
C LEU A 116 -9.72 33.40 -68.88
N GLY A 117 -9.33 34.33 -68.01
CA GLY A 117 -9.26 35.76 -68.33
C GLY A 117 -8.19 36.12 -69.36
N LEU A 118 -7.02 35.47 -69.31
CA LEU A 118 -5.94 35.65 -70.29
C LEU A 118 -6.30 35.07 -71.67
N GLY A 119 -7.06 33.97 -71.74
CA GLY A 119 -7.51 33.38 -73.01
C GLY A 119 -8.61 34.18 -73.73
N ALA A 120 -9.23 35.15 -73.07
CA ALA A 120 -10.30 35.98 -73.62
C ALA A 120 -9.83 37.37 -74.10
N MET A 121 -8.54 37.69 -74.00
CA MET A 121 -8.00 38.93 -74.57
C MET A 121 -7.83 38.78 -76.08
N PRO A 122 -8.50 39.60 -76.92
CA PRO A 122 -8.21 39.63 -78.35
C PRO A 122 -6.79 40.17 -78.58
N ALA A 123 -6.07 39.52 -79.50
CA ALA A 123 -4.70 39.83 -79.90
C ALA A 123 -4.55 41.23 -80.53
#